data_AF-A0AAN8HTR4-F1
#
_entry.id   AF-A0AAN8HTR4-F1
#
_cell.length_a   1.000
_cell.length_b   1.000
_cell.length_c   1.000
_cell.angle_alpha   90.00
_cell.angle_beta   90.00
_cell.angle_gamma   90.00
#
_symmetry.space_group_name_H-M   'P 1'
#
loop_
_entity.id
_entity.type
_entity.pdbx_description
1 polymer ?
#
loop_
_entity_poly.entity_id
_entity_poly.type
_entity_poly.pdbx_seq_one_letter_code
_entity_poly.pdbx_strand_id
1 'polypeptide(L)'
;MTLRKVDFIWINRDQKSFEWFVSLLTNMEMDQADEEPEGRFLEMHMYMTSALSKNDMKAIGLQMALDLLAKKEKRDSITGLRTRTQPGRPEWAKVFQKISEENKGKVHVFYCGSPALAKLIKAQCERFAFNFYKENF
;
A
#
# COMPACT_ATOMS: atom_id res chain seq x y z
N MET A 1 17.19 16.06 -5.09
CA MET A 1 16.31 14.99 -5.63
C MET A 1 14.90 15.34 -5.20
N THR A 2 13.96 15.44 -6.14
CA THR A 2 12.54 15.67 -5.82
C THR A 2 11.82 14.33 -5.76
N LEU A 3 11.14 14.06 -4.64
CA LEU A 3 10.31 12.87 -4.46
C LEU A 3 9.00 13.08 -5.21
N ARG A 4 8.68 12.20 -6.16
CA ARG A 4 7.51 12.36 -7.05
C ARG A 4 6.33 11.46 -6.69
N LYS A 5 6.60 10.33 -6.05
CA LYS A 5 5.60 9.33 -5.68
C LYS A 5 6.12 8.46 -4.54
N VAL A 6 5.21 8.00 -3.70
CA VAL A 6 5.42 7.00 -2.65
C VAL A 6 4.40 5.87 -2.83
N ASP A 7 4.89 4.65 -3.00
CA ASP A 7 4.06 3.43 -2.94
C ASP A 7 4.24 2.79 -1.55
N PHE A 8 3.22 2.89 -0.71
CA PHE A 8 3.22 2.31 0.63
C PHE A 8 2.57 0.93 0.62
N ILE A 9 3.37 -0.12 0.78
CA ILE A 9 2.90 -1.51 0.73
C ILE A 9 2.89 -2.09 2.14
N TRP A 10 1.69 -2.43 2.62
CA TRP A 10 1.50 -2.97 3.96
C TRP A 10 0.93 -4.38 3.93
N ILE A 11 1.63 -5.30 4.58
CA ILE A 11 1.32 -6.74 4.55
C ILE A 11 1.11 -7.19 5.97
N ASN A 12 -0.08 -7.69 6.27
CA ASN A 12 -0.41 -8.26 7.56
C ASN A 12 -1.16 -9.57 7.41
N ARG A 13 -1.13 -10.37 8.48
CA ARG A 13 -1.93 -11.58 8.56
C ARG A 13 -3.34 -11.30 9.08
N ASP A 14 -3.47 -10.45 10.09
CA ASP A 14 -4.70 -10.28 10.86
C ASP A 14 -5.35 -8.92 10.64
N GLN A 15 -6.68 -8.90 10.60
CA GLN A 15 -7.48 -7.69 10.39
C GLN A 15 -7.29 -6.65 11.50
N LYS A 16 -7.18 -7.07 12.76
CA LYS A 16 -6.99 -6.18 13.91
C LYS A 16 -5.74 -5.30 13.79
N SER A 17 -4.70 -5.81 13.12
CA SER A 17 -3.47 -5.06 12.87
C SER A 17 -3.72 -3.83 11.99
N PHE A 18 -4.77 -3.83 11.17
CA PHE A 18 -5.14 -2.72 10.29
C PHE A 18 -6.00 -1.65 10.98
N GLU A 19 -6.83 -2.00 11.97
CA GLU A 19 -7.84 -1.08 12.52
C GLU A 19 -7.26 0.24 13.09
N TRP A 20 -6.12 0.18 13.81
CA TRP A 20 -5.52 1.37 14.42
C TRP A 20 -4.72 2.25 13.44
N PHE A 21 -4.18 1.65 12.37
CA PHE A 21 -3.32 2.35 11.42
C PHE A 21 -4.11 2.86 10.21
N VAL A 22 -5.24 2.23 9.89
CA VAL A 22 -6.10 2.65 8.79
C VAL A 22 -6.68 4.05 9.03
N SER A 23 -7.01 4.43 10.26
CA SER A 23 -7.44 5.81 10.57
C SER A 23 -6.34 6.83 10.26
N LEU A 24 -5.09 6.55 10.66
CA LEU A 24 -3.92 7.38 10.34
C LEU A 24 -3.70 7.48 8.83
N LEU A 25 -3.78 6.34 8.13
CA LEU A 25 -3.60 6.29 6.67
C LEU A 25 -4.70 7.04 5.93
N THR A 26 -5.94 6.97 6.42
CA THR A 26 -7.08 7.67 5.83
C THR A 26 -6.89 9.19 5.94
N ASN A 27 -6.46 9.69 7.10
CA ASN A 27 -6.14 11.11 7.28
C ASN A 27 -5.03 11.56 6.31
N MET A 28 -3.97 10.76 6.15
CA MET A 28 -2.87 11.09 5.24
C MET A 28 -3.29 11.05 3.75
N GLU A 29 -4.16 10.12 3.34
CA GLU A 29 -4.73 10.09 1.98
C GLU A 29 -5.65 11.30 1.73
N MET A 30 -6.32 11.78 2.78
CA MET A 30 -7.21 12.94 2.71
C MET A 30 -6.46 14.27 2.60
N ASP A 31 -5.38 14.46 3.37
CA ASP A 31 -4.56 15.68 3.30
C ASP A 31 -3.94 15.89 1.90
N GLN A 32 -3.62 14.80 1.18
CA GLN A 32 -3.07 14.87 -0.17
C GLN A 32 -4.09 15.17 -1.27
N ALA A 33 -5.36 14.85 -1.04
CA ALA A 33 -6.41 15.07 -2.05
C ALA A 33 -6.72 16.56 -2.26
N ASP A 34 -6.36 17.40 -1.29
CA ASP A 34 -6.61 18.84 -1.32
C ASP A 34 -5.48 19.65 -2.00
N GLU A 35 -4.30 19.04 -2.25
CA GLU A 35 -3.08 19.79 -2.65
C GLU A 35 -2.58 19.59 -4.09
N GLU A 36 -2.86 18.48 -4.80
CA GLU A 36 -2.20 18.19 -6.10
C GLU A 36 -3.14 17.87 -7.29
N PRO A 37 -3.14 18.68 -8.37
CA PRO A 37 -3.84 18.40 -9.62
C PRO A 37 -3.18 17.31 -10.50
N GLU A 38 -1.88 17.01 -10.31
CA GLU A 38 -1.05 16.23 -11.25
C GLU A 38 -0.94 14.72 -10.93
N GLY A 39 -1.67 14.24 -9.92
CA GLY A 39 -1.70 12.83 -9.51
C GLY A 39 -1.41 12.66 -8.03
N ARG A 40 -1.76 11.51 -7.45
CA ARG A 40 -1.55 11.27 -6.01
C ARG A 40 -0.08 11.00 -5.72
N PHE A 41 0.45 11.74 -4.76
CA PHE A 41 1.80 11.55 -4.23
C PHE A 41 1.94 10.20 -3.51
N LEU A 42 0.97 9.77 -2.69
CA LEU A 42 0.96 8.49 -1.98
C LEU A 42 -0.08 7.53 -2.54
N GLU A 43 0.34 6.31 -2.88
CA GLU A 43 -0.53 5.19 -3.23
C GLU A 43 -0.32 4.06 -2.21
N MET A 44 -1.40 3.62 -1.56
CA MET A 44 -1.34 2.60 -0.51
C MET A 44 -1.84 1.26 -1.03
N HIS A 45 -1.13 0.19 -0.69
CA HIS A 45 -1.41 -1.19 -1.12
C HIS A 45 -1.45 -2.11 0.09
N MET A 46 -2.65 -2.55 0.48
CA MET A 46 -2.82 -3.42 1.65
C MET A 46 -3.00 -4.87 1.22
N TYR A 47 -2.21 -5.76 1.82
CA TYR A 47 -2.26 -7.19 1.58
C TYR A 47 -2.59 -7.93 2.87
N MET A 48 -3.66 -8.71 2.84
CA MET A 48 -4.05 -9.57 3.96
C MET A 48 -3.73 -11.03 3.64
N THR A 49 -2.65 -11.56 4.21
CA THR A 49 -2.15 -12.88 3.84
C THR A 49 -3.02 -14.03 4.34
N SER A 50 -3.92 -13.79 5.31
CA SER A 50 -4.87 -14.81 5.78
C SER A 50 -6.18 -14.85 5.00
N ALA A 51 -6.43 -13.87 4.14
CA ALA A 51 -7.60 -13.87 3.27
C ALA A 51 -7.29 -14.69 2.01
N LEU A 52 -8.04 -15.77 1.79
CA LEU A 52 -7.79 -16.67 0.66
C LEU A 52 -8.44 -16.19 -0.64
N SER A 53 -9.45 -15.32 -0.55
CA SER A 53 -10.12 -14.72 -1.71
C SER A 53 -10.71 -13.36 -1.35
N LYS A 54 -11.16 -12.61 -2.36
CA LYS A 54 -11.88 -11.34 -2.15
C LYS A 54 -13.24 -11.53 -1.44
N ASN A 55 -13.77 -12.76 -1.47
CA ASN A 55 -15.03 -13.13 -0.83
C ASN A 55 -14.82 -13.66 0.60
N ASP A 56 -13.57 -13.72 1.07
CA ASP A 56 -13.26 -14.08 2.45
C ASP A 56 -13.80 -12.98 3.38
N MET A 57 -14.57 -13.36 4.41
CA MET A 57 -15.19 -12.43 5.35
C MET A 57 -14.17 -11.49 6.00
N LYS A 58 -12.90 -11.90 6.13
CA LYS A 58 -11.83 -11.04 6.64
C LYS A 58 -11.46 -9.91 5.67
N ALA A 59 -11.37 -10.20 4.38
CA ALA A 59 -11.10 -9.21 3.35
C ALA A 59 -12.29 -8.26 3.19
N ILE A 60 -13.52 -8.81 3.20
CA ILE A 60 -14.75 -8.01 3.17
C ILE A 60 -14.83 -7.10 4.40
N GLY A 61 -14.60 -7.66 5.59
CA GLY A 61 -14.66 -6.91 6.86
C GLY A 61 -13.66 -5.76 6.91
N LEU A 62 -12.42 -5.97 6.43
CA LEU A 62 -11.43 -4.88 6.33
C LEU A 62 -11.87 -3.82 5.33
N GLN A 63 -12.34 -4.21 4.14
CA GLN A 63 -12.83 -3.27 3.14
C GLN A 63 -14.01 -2.45 3.67
N MET A 64 -14.96 -3.09 4.37
CA MET A 64 -16.08 -2.39 5.00
C MET A 64 -15.61 -1.41 6.09
N ALA A 65 -14.61 -1.78 6.91
CA ALA A 65 -14.06 -0.88 7.92
C ALA A 65 -13.41 0.36 7.30
N LEU A 66 -12.65 0.18 6.21
CA LEU A 66 -12.08 1.26 5.40
C LEU A 66 -13.19 2.18 4.85
N ASP A 67 -14.19 1.59 4.19
CA ASP A 67 -15.30 2.33 3.60
C ASP A 67 -16.10 3.10 4.66
N LEU A 68 -16.28 2.54 5.86
CA LEU A 68 -16.95 3.20 6.99
C LEU A 68 -16.13 4.37 7.55
N LEU A 69 -14.81 4.22 7.67
CA LEU A 69 -13.93 5.30 8.11
C LEU A 69 -13.96 6.47 7.12
N ALA A 70 -13.86 6.18 5.82
CA ALA A 70 -13.97 7.20 4.78
C ALA A 70 -15.32 7.95 4.83
N LYS A 71 -16.43 7.23 5.09
CA LYS A 71 -17.77 7.85 5.24
C LYS A 71 -17.90 8.70 6.50
N LYS A 72 -17.32 8.25 7.63
CA LYS A 72 -17.44 8.93 8.93
C LYS A 72 -16.78 10.32 8.91
N GLU A 73 -15.69 10.47 8.17
CA GLU A 73 -14.97 11.74 8.00
C GLU A 73 -15.67 12.74 7.05
N LYS A 74 -16.95 12.49 6.67
CA LYS A 74 -17.86 13.43 5.97
C LYS A 74 -17.25 14.17 4.76
N ARG A 75 -16.56 13.45 3.87
CA ARG A 75 -16.18 13.98 2.55
C ARG A 75 -16.80 13.11 1.46
N ASP A 76 -17.66 13.76 0.68
CA ASP A 76 -18.67 13.23 -0.24
C ASP A 76 -18.38 11.90 -0.96
N SER A 77 -19.44 11.09 -0.98
CA SER A 77 -19.96 10.06 -1.91
C SER A 77 -19.16 9.51 -3.12
N ILE A 78 -17.99 10.04 -3.49
CA ILE A 78 -17.18 9.66 -4.66
C ILE A 78 -15.70 9.39 -4.29
N THR A 79 -15.26 9.68 -3.06
CA THR A 79 -13.83 9.54 -2.70
C THR A 79 -13.34 8.10 -2.51
N GLY A 80 -14.26 7.13 -2.43
CA GLY A 80 -14.05 5.69 -2.17
C GLY A 80 -12.58 5.29 -2.16
N LEU A 81 -12.01 5.14 -0.95
CA LEU A 81 -10.60 4.78 -0.72
C LEU A 81 -10.12 3.86 -1.84
N ARG A 82 -9.26 4.39 -2.72
CA ARG A 82 -8.75 3.60 -3.85
C ARG A 82 -7.79 2.52 -3.37
N THR A 83 -7.32 2.66 -2.14
CA THR A 83 -6.61 1.66 -1.35
C THR A 83 -7.47 0.39 -1.24
N ARG A 84 -7.34 -0.52 -2.22
CA ARG A 84 -8.03 -1.80 -2.23
C ARG A 84 -7.23 -2.83 -1.45
N THR A 85 -7.91 -3.50 -0.52
CA THR A 85 -7.34 -4.69 0.13
C THR A 85 -7.20 -5.81 -0.91
N GLN A 86 -5.99 -6.33 -1.06
CA GLN A 86 -5.69 -7.47 -1.89
C GLN A 86 -5.57 -8.72 -0.99
N PRO A 87 -6.36 -9.79 -1.26
CA PRO A 87 -6.21 -11.03 -0.51
C PRO A 87 -4.88 -11.71 -0.86
N GLY A 88 -4.30 -12.39 0.12
CA GLY A 88 -3.08 -13.15 -0.07
C GLY A 88 -1.80 -12.31 -0.01
N ARG A 89 -0.74 -12.84 -0.63
CA ARG A 89 0.60 -12.23 -0.65
C ARG A 89 0.79 -11.43 -1.94
N PRO A 90 1.58 -10.33 -1.92
CA PRO A 90 1.91 -9.61 -3.13
C PRO A 90 2.67 -10.48 -4.14
N GLU A 91 2.27 -10.38 -5.41
CA GLU A 91 3.07 -10.87 -6.53
C GLU A 91 4.13 -9.82 -6.88
N TRP A 92 5.25 -9.83 -6.15
CA TRP A 92 6.26 -8.76 -6.21
C TRP A 92 6.78 -8.44 -7.60
N ALA A 93 6.91 -9.44 -8.48
CA ALA A 93 7.30 -9.20 -9.86
C ALA A 93 6.30 -8.30 -10.60
N LYS A 94 4.98 -8.51 -10.39
CA LYS A 94 3.93 -7.67 -10.98
C LYS A 94 3.90 -6.27 -10.35
N VAL A 95 4.06 -6.20 -9.03
CA VAL A 95 4.11 -4.93 -8.30
C VAL A 95 5.27 -4.07 -8.81
N PHE A 96 6.47 -4.63 -8.90
CA PHE A 96 7.67 -3.91 -9.32
C PHE A 96 7.62 -3.56 -10.81
N GLN A 97 7.05 -4.45 -11.63
CA GLN A 97 6.80 -4.16 -13.04
C GLN A 97 5.89 -2.94 -13.20
N LYS A 98 4.75 -2.88 -12.49
CA LYS A 98 3.86 -1.72 -12.51
C LYS A 98 4.60 -0.43 -12.12
N ILE A 99 5.36 -0.46 -11.02
CA ILE A 99 6.14 0.71 -10.56
C ILE A 99 7.16 1.16 -11.61
N SER A 100 7.83 0.21 -12.27
CA SER A 100 8.79 0.51 -13.34
C SER A 100 8.10 1.15 -14.56
N GLU A 101 6.92 0.66 -14.94
CA GLU A 101 6.15 1.14 -16.10
C GLU A 101 5.61 2.56 -15.90
N GLU A 102 5.38 2.98 -14.65
CA GLU A 102 4.98 4.37 -14.33
C GLU A 102 6.08 5.41 -14.61
N ASN A 103 7.34 4.97 -14.77
CA ASN A 103 8.48 5.78 -15.18
C ASN A 103 8.64 7.11 -14.41
N LYS A 104 8.50 7.06 -13.07
CA LYS A 104 8.61 8.24 -12.19
C LYS A 104 10.05 8.60 -11.80
N GLY A 105 11.05 7.94 -12.39
CA GLY A 105 12.48 8.18 -12.15
C GLY A 105 13.14 7.04 -11.37
N LYS A 106 14.21 7.35 -10.63
CA LYS A 106 14.93 6.35 -9.83
C LYS A 106 14.06 5.87 -8.67
N VAL A 107 13.96 4.55 -8.51
CA VAL A 107 13.17 3.92 -7.45
C VAL A 107 14.06 3.51 -6.28
N HIS A 108 13.61 3.87 -5.08
CA HIS A 108 14.23 3.50 -3.82
C HIS A 108 13.22 2.67 -3.02
N VAL A 109 13.59 1.45 -2.65
CA VAL A 109 12.77 0.50 -1.91
C VAL A 109 13.30 0.42 -0.49
N PHE A 110 12.47 0.84 0.44
CA PHE A 110 12.70 0.81 1.88
C PHE A 110 11.90 -0.34 2.48
N TYR A 111 12.58 -1.24 3.21
CA TYR A 111 11.96 -2.47 3.70
C TYR A 111 12.21 -2.68 5.19
N CYS A 112 11.11 -2.80 5.95
CA CYS A 112 11.10 -3.24 7.34
C CYS A 112 10.20 -4.48 7.49
N GLY A 113 10.71 -5.56 8.08
CA GLY A 113 9.96 -6.79 8.29
C GLY A 113 10.81 -8.05 8.32
N SER A 114 10.19 -9.21 8.05
CA SER A 114 10.85 -10.51 8.16
C SER A 114 12.07 -10.67 7.24
N PRO A 115 13.17 -11.29 7.70
CA PRO A 115 14.36 -11.52 6.88
C PRO A 115 14.10 -12.34 5.60
N ALA A 116 13.14 -13.26 5.64
CA ALA A 116 12.79 -14.08 4.49
C ALA A 116 12.21 -13.23 3.35
N LEU A 117 11.30 -12.32 3.68
CA LEU A 117 10.72 -11.41 2.69
C LEU A 117 11.74 -10.36 2.23
N ALA A 118 12.61 -9.86 3.11
CA ALA A 118 13.70 -8.97 2.73
C ALA A 118 14.55 -9.52 1.58
N LYS A 119 14.92 -10.82 1.65
CA LYS A 119 15.69 -11.50 0.58
C LYS A 119 14.94 -11.49 -0.75
N LEU A 120 13.64 -11.77 -0.72
CA LEU A 120 12.80 -11.80 -1.92
C LEU A 120 12.67 -10.40 -2.53
N ILE A 121 12.42 -9.38 -1.71
CA ILE A 121 12.35 -7.98 -2.17
C ILE A 121 13.66 -7.54 -2.78
N LYS A 122 14.79 -7.84 -2.12
CA LYS A 122 16.12 -7.49 -2.63
C LYS A 122 16.38 -8.10 -4.01
N ALA A 123 16.02 -9.36 -4.22
CA ALA A 123 16.17 -10.02 -5.53
C ALA A 123 15.30 -9.35 -6.62
N GLN A 124 14.09 -8.88 -6.28
CA GLN A 124 13.30 -8.09 -7.23
C GLN A 124 13.93 -6.72 -7.49
N CYS A 125 14.48 -6.06 -6.48
CA CYS A 125 15.17 -4.78 -6.67
C CYS A 125 16.34 -4.94 -7.65
N GLU A 126 17.14 -5.98 -7.51
CA GLU A 126 18.25 -6.30 -8.43
C GLU A 126 17.76 -6.51 -9.87
N ARG A 127 16.64 -7.25 -10.05
CA ARG A 127 16.03 -7.48 -11.36
C ARG A 127 15.55 -6.20 -12.06
N PHE A 128 15.00 -5.25 -11.30
CA PHE A 128 14.44 -4.00 -11.84
C PHE A 128 15.41 -2.80 -11.71
N ALA A 129 16.65 -3.03 -11.29
CA ALA A 129 17.65 -1.99 -11.01
C ALA A 129 17.15 -0.90 -10.02
N PHE A 130 16.38 -1.32 -9.01
CA PHE A 130 15.93 -0.46 -7.91
C PHE A 130 16.95 -0.47 -6.76
N ASN A 131 17.06 0.63 -6.04
CA ASN A 131 17.93 0.71 -4.86
C ASN A 131 17.23 0.12 -3.65
N PHE A 132 17.83 -0.87 -2.97
CA PHE A 132 17.24 -1.53 -1.81
C PHE A 132 17.89 -1.09 -0.50
N TYR A 133 17.07 -0.74 0.48
CA TYR A 133 17.49 -0.36 1.84
C TYR A 133 16.71 -1.20 2.85
N LYS A 134 17.43 -1.93 3.70
CA LYS A 134 16.84 -2.63 4.84
C LYS A 134 16.82 -1.69 6.04
N GLU A 135 15.65 -1.52 6.62
CA GLU A 135 15.42 -0.66 7.77
C GLU A 135 14.98 -1.48 8.98
N ASN A 136 15.23 -0.96 10.18
CA ASN A 136 14.69 -1.48 11.43
C ASN A 136 14.14 -0.26 12.18
N PHE A 137 12.82 -0.20 12.34
CA PHE A 137 12.09 0.86 13.03
C PHE A 137 11.55 0.36 14.36
#